data_AF-A0A9E2ZWF3-F1
#
_entry.id   AF-A0A9E2ZWF3-F1
#
_cell.length_a   1.000
_cell.length_b   1.000
_cell.length_c   1.000
_cell.angle_alpha   90.00
_cell.angle_beta   90.00
_cell.angle_gamma   90.00
#
_symmetry.space_group_name_H-M   'P 1'
#
loop_
_entity.id
_entity.type
_entity.pdbx_description
1 polymer ?
#
loop_
_entity_poly.entity_id
_entity_poly.type
_entity_poly.pdbx_seq_one_letter_code
_entity_poly.pdbx_strand_id
1 'polypeptide(L)'
;MTTRPGVPRRPSGWPVPRMPKWMLAGGLVLAAGLVLAAIPHHPSTAERAADLRGVVHDLTTDIESCAGGVTDSLIALRGIQSGASHDVKTAVSIANTAAANCSPGNSMQMEDLVQYQVPESLASFHLDTAVNDLVTWGFPLAQRVQLDVAALVSATTPAATERATAQLHRDQQALDAERARIDAMFTSASTSLSAHVSPPSLPG
;
A
#
# COMPACT_ATOMS: atom_id res chain seq x y z
N MET A 1 56.44 71.44 54.88
CA MET A 1 55.19 70.66 54.84
C MET A 1 54.92 70.30 53.38
N THR A 2 55.09 69.02 53.03
CA THR A 2 54.99 68.50 51.66
C THR A 2 53.62 67.85 51.44
N THR A 3 52.82 68.38 50.52
CA THR A 3 51.52 67.81 50.13
C THR A 3 51.71 66.93 48.88
N ARG A 4 51.32 65.64 48.95
CA ARG A 4 51.27 64.73 47.80
C ARG A 4 49.93 64.84 47.06
N PRO A 5 49.88 64.66 45.72
CA PRO A 5 48.64 64.72 44.95
C PRO A 5 47.85 63.40 45.06
N GLY A 6 46.52 63.50 45.12
CA GLY A 6 45.61 62.36 45.13
C GLY A 6 45.49 61.68 43.76
N VAL A 7 45.59 60.35 43.75
CA VAL A 7 45.36 59.52 42.55
C VAL A 7 43.87 59.13 42.49
N PRO A 8 43.19 59.23 41.33
CA PRO A 8 41.81 58.79 41.22
C PRO A 8 41.71 57.26 41.11
N ARG A 9 40.83 56.65 41.91
CA ARG A 9 40.45 55.23 41.79
C ARG A 9 39.55 55.04 40.56
N ARG A 10 39.94 54.14 39.66
CA ARG A 10 39.03 53.62 38.62
C ARG A 10 38.11 52.53 39.21
N PRO A 11 36.82 52.49 38.85
CA PRO A 11 35.95 51.36 39.19
C PRO A 11 36.28 50.15 38.30
N SER A 12 36.56 49.00 38.93
CA SER A 12 36.65 47.70 38.26
C SER A 12 35.31 46.98 38.37
N GLY A 13 34.51 47.06 37.30
CA GLY A 13 33.31 46.24 37.15
C GLY A 13 33.19 45.82 35.69
N TRP A 14 33.11 44.52 35.43
CA TRP A 14 32.88 44.01 34.07
C TRP A 14 31.50 44.44 33.59
N PRO A 15 31.34 44.87 32.32
CA PRO A 15 30.03 45.19 31.78
C PRO A 15 29.22 43.90 31.71
N VAL A 16 28.22 43.77 32.57
CA VAL A 16 27.24 42.70 32.44
C VAL A 16 26.25 43.14 31.37
N PRO A 17 26.19 42.51 30.19
CA PRO A 17 25.20 42.85 29.19
C PRO A 17 23.81 42.56 29.78
N ARG A 18 23.02 43.62 29.98
CA ARG A 18 21.60 43.48 30.32
C ARG A 18 20.88 42.97 29.08
N MET A 19 20.72 41.66 28.95
CA MET A 19 19.88 41.10 27.89
C MET A 19 18.47 41.67 28.03
N PRO A 20 17.94 42.35 27.00
CA PRO A 20 16.60 42.91 27.06
C PRO A 20 15.58 41.78 27.22
N LYS A 21 14.59 41.97 28.10
CA LYS A 21 13.58 40.95 28.45
C LYS A 21 12.85 40.36 27.22
N TRP A 22 12.75 41.13 26.13
CA TRP A 22 12.18 40.69 24.86
C TRP A 22 13.01 39.61 24.16
N MET A 23 14.34 39.61 24.28
CA MET A 23 15.19 38.53 23.74
C MET A 23 15.04 37.23 24.54
N LEU A 24 14.83 37.33 25.85
CA LEU A 24 14.51 36.15 26.67
C LEU A 24 13.12 35.59 26.32
N ALA A 25 12.14 36.46 26.11
CA ALA A 25 10.80 36.05 25.66
C ALA A 25 10.84 35.38 24.27
N GLY A 26 11.57 35.96 23.31
CA GLY A 26 11.76 35.37 21.99
C GLY A 26 12.48 34.02 22.03
N GLY A 27 13.53 33.91 22.86
CA GLY A 27 14.22 32.64 23.10
C GLY A 27 13.32 31.57 23.72
N LEU A 28 12.46 31.95 24.66
CA LEU A 28 11.51 31.04 25.29
C LEU A 28 10.46 30.51 24.30
N VAL A 29 9.93 31.39 23.43
CA VAL A 29 8.96 31.00 22.39
C VAL A 29 9.59 30.05 21.37
N LEU A 30 10.82 30.33 20.94
CA LEU A 30 11.56 29.45 20.02
C LEU A 30 11.88 28.10 20.66
N ALA A 31 12.32 28.09 21.92
CA ALA A 31 12.57 26.86 22.65
C ALA A 31 11.28 26.05 22.85
N ALA A 32 10.16 26.69 23.18
CA ALA A 32 8.87 26.03 23.31
C ALA A 32 8.37 25.45 21.97
N GLY A 33 8.54 26.17 20.86
CA GLY A 33 8.20 25.68 19.53
C GLY A 33 9.03 24.46 19.10
N LEU A 34 10.34 24.47 19.39
CA LEU A 34 11.23 23.33 19.12
C LEU A 34 10.92 22.12 20.02
N VAL A 35 10.56 22.35 21.28
CA VAL A 35 10.17 21.26 22.19
C VAL A 35 8.85 20.62 21.74
N LEU A 36 7.87 21.40 21.28
CA LEU A 36 6.62 20.88 20.73
C LEU A 36 6.84 20.08 19.44
N ALA A 37 7.74 20.52 18.56
CA ALA A 37 8.12 19.78 17.35
C ALA A 37 8.94 18.51 17.64
N ALA A 38 9.54 18.41 18.83
CA ALA A 38 10.33 17.27 19.26
C ALA A 38 9.54 16.26 20.12
N ILE A 39 8.25 16.49 20.35
CA ILE A 39 7.38 15.49 20.98
C ILE A 39 7.23 14.34 19.98
N PRO A 40 7.60 13.10 20.33
CA PRO A 40 7.28 11.95 19.50
C PRO A 40 5.76 11.87 19.37
N HIS A 41 5.23 12.22 18.20
CA HIS A 41 3.84 11.95 17.88
C HIS A 41 3.69 10.45 17.70
N HIS A 42 3.30 9.77 18.76
CA HIS A 42 2.85 8.39 18.68
C HIS A 42 1.40 8.42 18.17
N PRO A 43 1.14 7.91 16.95
CA PRO A 43 -0.22 7.92 16.41
C PRO A 43 -1.14 7.10 17.31
N SER A 44 -2.29 7.67 17.63
CA SER A 44 -3.34 7.03 18.42
C SER A 44 -3.94 5.83 17.68
N THR A 45 -4.57 4.91 18.40
CA THR A 45 -5.25 3.75 17.78
C THR A 45 -6.30 4.18 16.76
N ALA A 46 -6.98 5.31 16.98
CA ALA A 46 -7.99 5.83 16.06
C ALA A 46 -7.37 6.34 14.75
N GLU A 47 -6.22 7.03 14.82
CA GLU A 47 -5.46 7.46 13.64
C GLU A 47 -4.96 6.26 12.86
N ARG A 48 -4.35 5.28 13.54
CA ARG A 48 -3.88 4.03 12.90
C ARG A 48 -5.02 3.27 12.22
N ALA A 49 -6.20 3.22 12.84
CA ALA A 49 -7.37 2.60 12.24
C ALA A 49 -7.89 3.37 11.01
N ALA A 50 -7.77 4.70 11.01
CA ALA A 50 -8.09 5.52 9.85
C ALA A 50 -7.07 5.34 8.71
N ASP A 51 -5.78 5.27 9.04
CA ASP A 51 -4.71 4.99 8.08
C ASP A 51 -4.91 3.61 7.46
N LEU A 52 -5.26 2.59 8.25
CA LEU A 52 -5.54 1.24 7.72
C LEU A 52 -6.73 1.25 6.75
N ARG A 53 -7.79 2.03 7.04
CA ARG A 53 -8.90 2.22 6.11
C ARG A 53 -8.46 2.86 4.81
N GLY A 54 -7.60 3.87 4.88
CA GLY A 54 -7.00 4.51 3.72
C GLY A 54 -6.20 3.52 2.89
N VAL A 55 -5.28 2.78 3.53
CA VAL A 55 -4.47 1.76 2.87
C VAL A 55 -5.33 0.75 2.12
N VAL A 56 -6.32 0.16 2.78
CA VAL A 56 -7.17 -0.83 2.10
C VAL A 56 -7.98 -0.21 0.96
N HIS A 57 -8.45 1.03 1.12
CA HIS A 57 -9.16 1.73 0.06
C HIS A 57 -8.27 1.93 -1.17
N ASP A 58 -7.08 2.50 -0.99
CA ASP A 58 -6.12 2.75 -2.06
C ASP A 58 -5.76 1.45 -2.79
N LEU A 59 -5.37 0.43 -2.03
CA LEU A 59 -4.99 -0.87 -2.59
C LEU A 59 -6.15 -1.57 -3.31
N THR A 60 -7.39 -1.37 -2.84
CA THR A 60 -8.58 -1.88 -3.52
C THR A 60 -8.77 -1.18 -4.86
N THR A 61 -8.62 0.13 -4.90
CA THR A 61 -8.68 0.92 -6.15
C THR A 61 -7.58 0.52 -7.12
N ASP A 62 -6.35 0.34 -6.63
CA ASP A 62 -5.22 0.04 -7.48
C ASP A 62 -5.30 -1.37 -8.10
N ILE A 63 -5.85 -2.35 -7.37
CA ILE A 63 -6.03 -3.72 -7.89
C ILE A 63 -7.35 -3.93 -8.65
N GLU A 64 -8.31 -2.99 -8.57
CA GLU A 64 -9.69 -3.17 -9.03
C GLU A 64 -9.78 -3.65 -10.47
N SER A 65 -9.01 -3.04 -11.39
CA SER A 65 -9.06 -3.40 -12.81
C SER A 65 -8.58 -4.82 -13.07
N CYS A 66 -7.50 -5.25 -12.39
CA CYS A 66 -6.97 -6.60 -12.51
C CYS A 66 -7.93 -7.62 -11.89
N ALA A 67 -8.47 -7.34 -10.71
CA ALA A 67 -9.45 -8.18 -10.02
C ALA A 67 -10.77 -8.32 -10.80
N GLY A 68 -11.29 -7.23 -11.35
CA GLY A 68 -12.44 -7.28 -12.26
C GLY A 68 -12.16 -8.15 -13.48
N GLY A 69 -10.96 -7.98 -14.07
CA GLY A 69 -10.48 -8.77 -15.20
C GLY A 69 -10.45 -10.29 -14.98
N VAL A 70 -9.96 -10.73 -13.83
CA VAL A 70 -10.00 -12.16 -13.44
C VAL A 70 -11.44 -12.65 -13.33
N THR A 71 -12.30 -11.87 -12.67
CA THR A 71 -13.72 -12.23 -12.48
C THR A 71 -14.42 -12.40 -13.83
N ASP A 72 -14.29 -11.43 -14.72
CA ASP A 72 -14.90 -11.45 -16.06
C ASP A 72 -14.37 -12.61 -16.91
N SER A 73 -13.07 -12.89 -16.83
CA SER A 73 -12.45 -14.02 -17.54
C SER A 73 -13.01 -15.36 -17.07
N LEU A 74 -13.13 -15.56 -15.75
CA LEU A 74 -13.70 -16.79 -15.18
C LEU A 74 -15.20 -16.93 -15.48
N ILE A 75 -15.96 -15.83 -15.48
CA ILE A 75 -17.38 -15.83 -15.89
C ILE A 75 -17.50 -16.23 -17.37
N ALA A 76 -16.66 -15.66 -18.25
CA ALA A 76 -16.65 -15.99 -19.67
C ALA A 76 -16.33 -17.48 -19.88
N LEU A 77 -15.33 -18.02 -19.19
CA LEU A 77 -15.01 -19.45 -19.23
C LEU A 77 -16.21 -20.32 -18.84
N ARG A 78 -16.86 -20.04 -17.71
CA ARG A 78 -18.03 -20.79 -17.24
C ARG A 78 -19.19 -20.69 -18.23
N GLY A 79 -19.38 -19.53 -18.86
CA GLY A 79 -20.37 -19.33 -19.92
C GLY A 79 -20.13 -20.22 -21.15
N ILE A 80 -18.88 -20.34 -21.60
CA ILE A 80 -18.50 -21.26 -22.68
C ILE A 80 -18.68 -22.73 -22.27
N GLN A 81 -18.18 -23.11 -21.08
CA GLN A 81 -18.23 -24.51 -20.61
C GLN A 81 -19.65 -25.02 -20.37
N SER A 82 -20.56 -24.15 -19.92
CA SER A 82 -21.98 -24.49 -19.72
C SER A 82 -22.79 -24.47 -21.02
N GLY A 83 -22.22 -23.98 -22.13
CA GLY A 83 -22.93 -23.77 -23.39
C GLY A 83 -23.88 -22.56 -23.39
N ALA A 84 -23.84 -21.71 -22.36
CA ALA A 84 -24.59 -20.46 -22.30
C ALA A 84 -24.06 -19.40 -23.29
N SER A 85 -22.80 -19.54 -23.71
CA SER A 85 -22.17 -18.74 -24.76
C SER A 85 -21.34 -19.62 -25.69
N HIS A 86 -21.17 -19.19 -26.93
CA HIS A 86 -20.28 -19.81 -27.92
C HIS A 86 -19.28 -18.81 -28.51
N ASP A 87 -19.24 -17.58 -27.99
CA ASP A 87 -18.34 -16.53 -28.50
C ASP A 87 -16.93 -16.65 -27.89
N VAL A 88 -16.20 -17.66 -28.36
CA VAL A 88 -14.81 -17.94 -27.94
C VAL A 88 -13.91 -16.75 -28.24
N LYS A 89 -14.11 -16.06 -29.37
CA LYS A 89 -13.25 -14.93 -29.77
C LYS A 89 -13.37 -13.78 -28.78
N THR A 90 -14.59 -13.43 -28.38
CA THR A 90 -14.82 -12.41 -27.35
C THR A 90 -14.25 -12.85 -26.01
N ALA A 91 -14.44 -14.10 -25.59
CA ALA A 91 -13.87 -14.62 -24.34
C ALA A 91 -12.33 -14.52 -24.32
N VAL A 92 -11.65 -14.90 -25.41
CA VAL A 92 -10.19 -14.74 -25.56
C VAL A 92 -9.78 -13.27 -25.52
N SER A 93 -10.54 -12.37 -26.16
CA SER A 93 -10.24 -10.94 -26.17
C SER A 93 -10.37 -10.32 -24.78
N ILE A 94 -11.42 -10.69 -24.03
CA ILE A 94 -11.62 -10.26 -22.64
C ILE A 94 -10.42 -10.70 -21.81
N ALA A 95 -10.10 -11.99 -21.83
CA ALA A 95 -9.03 -12.56 -21.01
C ALA A 95 -7.65 -11.96 -21.32
N ASN A 96 -7.29 -11.77 -22.60
CA ASN A 96 -6.00 -11.17 -22.96
C ASN A 96 -5.92 -9.68 -22.60
N THR A 97 -7.00 -8.93 -22.81
CA THR A 97 -7.03 -7.49 -22.46
C THR A 97 -6.91 -7.31 -20.95
N ALA A 98 -7.66 -8.10 -20.20
CA ALA A 98 -7.66 -8.07 -18.76
C ALA A 98 -6.32 -8.54 -18.17
N ALA A 99 -5.69 -9.56 -18.77
CA ALA A 99 -4.35 -10.01 -18.40
C ALA A 99 -3.30 -8.89 -18.59
N ALA A 100 -3.44 -8.05 -19.62
CA ALA A 100 -2.54 -6.92 -19.83
C ALA A 100 -2.66 -5.90 -18.69
N ASN A 101 -3.87 -5.60 -18.22
CA ASN A 101 -4.14 -4.63 -17.14
C ASN A 101 -3.58 -5.06 -15.77
N CYS A 102 -3.25 -6.33 -15.59
CA CYS A 102 -2.59 -6.82 -14.38
C CYS A 102 -1.08 -6.55 -14.36
N SER A 103 -0.47 -6.17 -15.49
CA SER A 103 0.97 -5.88 -15.55
C SER A 103 1.24 -4.41 -15.22
N PRO A 104 2.20 -4.10 -14.32
CA PRO A 104 2.61 -2.73 -14.02
C PRO A 104 3.03 -1.92 -15.26
N GLY A 105 3.61 -2.57 -16.27
CA GLY A 105 4.02 -1.89 -17.50
C GLY A 105 2.87 -1.47 -18.42
N ASN A 106 1.64 -1.91 -18.15
CA ASN A 106 0.47 -1.70 -19.01
C ASN A 106 -0.71 -1.06 -18.27
N SER A 107 -0.57 -0.76 -16.98
CA SER A 107 -1.63 -0.26 -16.11
C SER A 107 -1.05 0.70 -15.08
N MET A 108 -1.51 1.96 -15.11
CA MET A 108 -1.07 2.97 -14.15
C MET A 108 -1.42 2.56 -12.71
N GLN A 109 -2.57 1.91 -12.51
CA GLN A 109 -2.97 1.44 -11.19
C GLN A 109 -2.03 0.37 -10.65
N MET A 110 -1.55 -0.53 -11.50
CA MET A 110 -0.55 -1.52 -11.10
C MET A 110 0.82 -0.89 -10.88
N GLU A 111 1.17 0.17 -11.62
CA GLU A 111 2.37 0.97 -11.38
C GLU A 111 2.31 1.71 -10.04
N ASP A 112 1.16 2.28 -9.69
CA ASP A 112 0.90 2.94 -8.41
C ASP A 112 0.98 1.92 -7.27
N LEU A 113 0.38 0.74 -7.44
CA LEU A 113 0.45 -0.36 -6.47
C LEU A 113 1.89 -0.80 -6.16
N VAL A 114 2.73 -0.91 -7.19
CA VAL A 114 4.15 -1.29 -7.02
C VAL A 114 4.95 -0.23 -6.25
N GLN A 115 4.54 1.03 -6.35
CA GLN A 115 5.17 2.16 -5.68
C GLN A 115 4.53 2.49 -4.33
N TYR A 116 3.47 1.77 -3.96
CA TYR A 116 2.69 2.04 -2.76
C TYR A 116 3.54 1.90 -1.50
N GLN A 117 3.46 2.92 -0.64
CA GLN A 117 4.17 2.96 0.62
C GLN A 117 3.17 2.98 1.77
N VAL A 118 3.26 1.98 2.63
CA VAL A 118 2.44 1.89 3.84
C VAL A 118 2.81 3.04 4.78
N PRO A 119 1.82 3.77 5.35
CA PRO A 119 2.06 4.80 6.35
C PRO A 119 2.89 4.29 7.53
N GLU A 120 3.84 5.10 8.01
CA GLU A 120 4.73 4.74 9.14
C GLU A 120 3.95 4.40 10.42
N SER A 121 2.77 4.99 10.60
CA SER A 121 1.86 4.69 11.70
C SER A 121 1.48 3.21 11.75
N LEU A 122 1.53 2.49 10.63
CA LEU A 122 1.19 1.07 10.51
C LEU A 122 2.42 0.15 10.46
N ALA A 123 3.64 0.67 10.61
CA ALA A 123 4.87 -0.11 10.44
C ALA A 123 4.93 -1.38 11.30
N SER A 124 4.34 -1.38 12.50
CA SER A 124 4.32 -2.57 13.38
C SER A 124 3.45 -3.73 12.86
N PHE A 125 2.65 -3.51 11.82
CA PHE A 125 1.80 -4.52 11.20
C PHE A 125 2.42 -5.18 9.97
N HIS A 126 3.58 -4.69 9.51
CA HIS A 126 4.32 -5.25 8.37
C HIS A 126 3.47 -5.39 7.09
N LEU A 127 2.58 -4.40 6.84
CA LEU A 127 1.68 -4.42 5.69
C LEU A 127 2.41 -4.24 4.35
N ASP A 128 3.69 -3.86 4.37
CA ASP A 128 4.55 -3.87 3.19
C ASP A 128 4.64 -5.27 2.57
N THR A 129 4.61 -6.32 3.40
CA THR A 129 4.53 -7.70 2.90
C THR A 129 3.19 -7.96 2.21
N ALA A 130 2.08 -7.47 2.78
CA ALA A 130 0.76 -7.60 2.15
C ALA A 130 0.65 -6.84 0.82
N VAL A 131 1.28 -5.67 0.71
CA VAL A 131 1.37 -4.90 -0.55
C VAL A 131 2.19 -5.67 -1.59
N ASN A 132 3.34 -6.23 -1.23
CA ASN A 132 4.16 -7.05 -2.13
C ASN A 132 3.45 -8.35 -2.56
N ASP A 133 2.73 -9.00 -1.65
CA ASP A 133 1.90 -10.16 -1.95
C ASP A 133 0.74 -9.75 -2.89
N LEU A 134 0.16 -8.57 -2.72
CA LEU A 134 -0.88 -8.04 -3.62
C LEU A 134 -0.35 -7.73 -5.02
N VAL A 135 0.86 -7.18 -5.14
CA VAL A 135 1.57 -7.05 -6.42
C VAL A 135 1.75 -8.43 -7.05
N THR A 136 2.19 -9.43 -6.27
CA THR A 136 2.39 -10.82 -6.74
C THR A 136 1.10 -11.48 -7.19
N TRP A 137 0.00 -11.23 -6.45
CA TRP A 137 -1.34 -11.66 -6.78
C TRP A 137 -1.77 -11.09 -8.13
N GLY A 138 -1.59 -9.79 -8.38
CA GLY A 138 -1.90 -9.17 -9.68
C GLY A 138 -0.97 -9.67 -10.79
N PHE A 139 0.33 -9.59 -10.56
CA PHE A 139 1.36 -10.05 -11.48
C PHE A 139 2.46 -10.82 -10.74
N PRO A 140 2.72 -12.09 -11.11
CA PRO A 140 2.27 -12.74 -12.33
C PRO A 140 0.98 -13.59 -12.19
N LEU A 141 0.41 -13.75 -10.98
CA LEU A 141 -0.58 -14.81 -10.74
C LEU A 141 -1.90 -14.58 -11.46
N ALA A 142 -2.57 -13.45 -11.25
CA ALA A 142 -3.86 -13.13 -11.87
C ALA A 142 -3.73 -13.03 -13.39
N GLN A 143 -2.60 -12.51 -13.87
CA GLN A 143 -2.29 -12.50 -15.29
C GLN A 143 -2.24 -13.93 -15.87
N ARG A 144 -1.52 -14.86 -15.23
CA ARG A 144 -1.43 -16.25 -15.70
C ARG A 144 -2.78 -16.93 -15.77
N VAL A 145 -3.61 -16.80 -14.72
CA VAL A 145 -4.96 -17.36 -14.71
C VAL A 145 -5.79 -16.89 -15.91
N GLN A 146 -5.70 -15.61 -16.26
CA GLN A 146 -6.43 -15.07 -17.41
C GLN A 146 -5.87 -15.59 -18.75
N LEU A 147 -4.56 -15.70 -18.89
CA LEU A 147 -3.94 -16.32 -20.07
C LEU A 147 -4.32 -17.81 -20.21
N ASP A 148 -4.42 -18.53 -19.09
CA ASP A 148 -4.85 -19.92 -19.08
C ASP A 148 -6.32 -20.08 -19.44
N VAL A 149 -7.19 -19.14 -19.02
CA VAL A 149 -8.57 -19.07 -19.50
C VAL A 149 -8.60 -18.93 -21.02
N ALA A 150 -7.82 -18.02 -21.59
CA ALA A 150 -7.73 -17.82 -23.05
C ALA A 150 -7.24 -19.09 -23.77
N ALA A 151 -6.24 -19.78 -23.21
CA ALA A 151 -5.72 -21.04 -23.74
C ALA A 151 -6.77 -22.16 -23.67
N LEU A 152 -7.54 -22.24 -22.59
CA LEU A 152 -8.56 -23.26 -22.41
C LEU A 152 -9.75 -23.08 -23.35
N VAL A 153 -10.30 -21.86 -23.46
CA VAL A 153 -11.45 -21.62 -24.35
C VAL A 153 -11.10 -21.75 -25.83
N SER A 154 -9.83 -21.59 -26.21
CA SER A 154 -9.35 -21.74 -27.58
C SER A 154 -8.86 -23.15 -27.93
N ALA A 155 -8.81 -24.06 -26.95
CA ALA A 155 -8.34 -25.43 -27.16
C ALA A 155 -9.32 -26.22 -28.04
N THR A 156 -8.84 -26.72 -29.18
CA THR A 156 -9.66 -27.46 -30.16
C THR A 156 -9.44 -28.98 -30.13
N THR A 157 -8.52 -29.47 -29.30
CA THR A 157 -8.23 -30.91 -29.19
C THR A 157 -8.33 -31.36 -27.73
N PRO A 158 -8.76 -32.61 -27.45
CA PRO A 158 -8.88 -33.12 -26.08
C PRO A 158 -7.59 -32.97 -25.28
N ALA A 159 -6.43 -33.27 -25.90
CA ALA A 159 -5.14 -33.16 -25.25
C ALA A 159 -4.73 -31.70 -24.96
N ALA A 160 -5.19 -30.72 -25.75
CA ALA A 160 -4.96 -29.31 -25.45
C ALA A 160 -5.86 -28.85 -24.30
N THR A 161 -7.13 -29.25 -24.30
CA THR A 161 -8.10 -28.94 -23.24
C THR A 161 -7.65 -29.50 -21.89
N GLU A 162 -7.16 -30.75 -21.85
CA GLU A 162 -6.66 -31.37 -20.63
C GLU A 162 -5.45 -30.61 -20.05
N ARG A 163 -4.48 -30.26 -20.91
CA ARG A 163 -3.30 -29.49 -20.48
C ARG A 163 -3.68 -28.10 -19.99
N ALA A 164 -4.53 -27.38 -20.72
CA ALA A 164 -4.96 -26.03 -20.35
C ALA A 164 -5.78 -26.03 -19.06
N THR A 165 -6.67 -27.01 -18.87
CA THR A 165 -7.41 -27.20 -17.61
C THR A 165 -6.45 -27.44 -16.43
N ALA A 166 -5.47 -28.32 -16.61
CA ALA A 166 -4.52 -28.63 -15.56
C ALA A 166 -3.61 -27.44 -15.21
N GLN A 167 -3.24 -26.62 -16.20
CA GLN A 167 -2.48 -25.39 -15.97
C GLN A 167 -3.34 -24.35 -15.22
N LEU A 168 -4.54 -24.07 -15.72
CA LEU A 168 -5.49 -23.14 -15.08
C LEU A 168 -5.72 -23.49 -13.61
N HIS A 169 -5.98 -24.76 -13.32
CA HIS A 169 -6.22 -25.20 -11.95
C HIS A 169 -5.01 -24.98 -11.04
N ARG A 170 -3.78 -25.25 -11.51
CA ARG A 170 -2.57 -24.99 -10.73
C ARG A 170 -2.40 -23.50 -10.45
N ASP A 171 -2.60 -22.66 -11.46
CA ASP A 171 -2.38 -21.22 -11.33
C ASP A 171 -3.49 -20.54 -10.51
N GLN A 172 -4.73 -21.03 -10.57
CA GLN A 172 -5.80 -20.63 -9.65
C GLN A 172 -5.48 -20.99 -8.20
N GLN A 173 -4.97 -22.20 -7.94
CA GLN A 173 -4.56 -22.57 -6.58
C GLN A 173 -3.46 -21.66 -6.03
N ALA A 174 -2.51 -21.26 -6.87
CA ALA A 174 -1.47 -20.31 -6.48
C ALA A 174 -2.04 -18.92 -6.21
N LEU A 175 -2.97 -18.45 -7.05
CA LEU A 175 -3.69 -17.18 -6.88
C LEU A 175 -4.47 -17.14 -5.56
N ASP A 176 -5.22 -18.21 -5.25
CA ASP A 176 -6.03 -18.35 -4.04
C ASP A 176 -5.16 -18.42 -2.79
N ALA A 177 -4.04 -19.13 -2.87
CA ALA A 177 -3.09 -19.22 -1.77
C ALA A 177 -2.44 -17.85 -1.47
N GLU A 178 -2.21 -17.02 -2.48
CA GLU A 178 -1.73 -15.65 -2.31
C GLU A 178 -2.80 -14.77 -1.66
N ARG A 179 -4.03 -14.80 -2.19
CA ARG A 179 -5.18 -14.10 -1.64
C ARG A 179 -5.36 -14.40 -0.16
N ALA A 180 -5.33 -15.68 0.23
CA ALA A 180 -5.53 -16.08 1.61
C ALA A 180 -4.47 -15.49 2.57
N ARG A 181 -3.23 -15.31 2.11
CA ARG A 181 -2.17 -14.66 2.91
C ARG A 181 -2.42 -13.16 3.07
N ILE A 182 -2.79 -12.49 1.99
CA ILE A 182 -3.16 -11.06 1.99
C ILE A 182 -4.34 -10.82 2.95
N ASP A 183 -5.40 -11.62 2.81
CA ASP A 183 -6.60 -11.53 3.65
C ASP A 183 -6.27 -11.73 5.14
N ALA A 184 -5.38 -12.67 5.46
CA ALA A 184 -4.96 -12.93 6.83
C ALA A 184 -4.21 -11.73 7.44
N MET A 185 -3.31 -11.09 6.69
CA MET A 185 -2.56 -9.92 7.15
C MET A 185 -3.48 -8.72 7.41
N PHE A 186 -4.36 -8.39 6.47
CA PHE A 186 -5.31 -7.29 6.66
C PHE A 186 -6.33 -7.58 7.77
N THR A 187 -6.82 -8.82 7.88
CA THR A 187 -7.74 -9.20 8.96
C THR A 187 -7.06 -9.10 10.33
N SER A 188 -5.80 -9.50 10.44
CA SER A 188 -5.02 -9.38 11.68
C SER A 188 -4.87 -7.91 12.09
N ALA A 189 -4.45 -7.05 11.17
CA ALA A 189 -4.31 -5.61 11.44
C ALA A 189 -5.66 -4.95 11.79
N SER A 190 -6.71 -5.28 11.02
CA SER A 190 -8.07 -4.79 11.24
C SER A 190 -8.61 -5.18 12.62
N THR A 191 -8.36 -6.41 13.05
CA THR A 191 -8.74 -6.92 14.37
C THR A 191 -7.95 -6.22 15.48
N SER A 192 -6.63 -6.09 15.32
CA SER A 192 -5.77 -5.46 16.34
C SER A 192 -6.09 -3.99 16.56
N LEU A 193 -6.60 -3.29 15.55
CA LEU A 193 -6.95 -1.88 15.61
C LEU A 193 -8.44 -1.63 15.84
N SER A 194 -9.26 -2.68 15.90
CA SER A 194 -10.74 -2.58 15.84
C SER A 194 -11.19 -1.67 14.70
N ALA A 195 -10.52 -1.76 13.54
CA ALA A 195 -10.70 -0.83 12.43
C ALA A 195 -11.94 -1.16 11.58
N HIS A 196 -12.45 -2.39 11.69
CA HIS A 196 -13.62 -2.92 10.97
C HIS A 196 -13.50 -2.79 9.45
N VAL A 197 -12.30 -3.04 8.93
CA VAL A 197 -11.98 -2.99 7.51
C VAL A 197 -11.99 -4.41 6.94
N SER A 198 -12.59 -4.58 5.77
CA SER A 198 -12.52 -5.80 4.97
C SER A 198 -11.30 -5.74 4.05
N PRO A 199 -10.53 -6.82 3.88
CA PRO A 199 -9.44 -6.88 2.90
C PRO A 199 -9.89 -6.53 1.47
N PRO A 200 -8.96 -6.19 0.56
CA PRO A 200 -9.26 -6.01 -0.85
C PRO A 200 -10.03 -7.21 -1.43
N SER A 201 -11.04 -6.94 -2.26
CA SER A 201 -11.88 -8.01 -2.83
C SER A 201 -11.19 -8.68 -4.02
N LEU A 202 -10.33 -9.65 -3.72
CA LEU A 202 -9.60 -10.43 -4.74
C LEU A 202 -10.44 -11.65 -5.16
N PRO A 203 -10.67 -11.91 -6.46
CA PRO A 203 -11.32 -13.13 -6.91
C PRO A 203 -10.44 -14.38 -6.78
N GLY A 204 -11.11 -15.53 -6.80
CA GLY A 204 -10.56 -16.89 -6.69
C GLY A 204 -11.66 -17.91 -6.91
#